data_AF-A0A3D2YGH0-F1
#
_entry.id   AF-A0A3D2YGH0-F1
#
_cell.length_a   1.000
_cell.length_b   1.000
_cell.length_c   1.000
_cell.angle_alpha   90.00
_cell.angle_beta   90.00
_cell.angle_gamma   90.00
#
_symmetry.space_group_name_H-M   'P 1'
#
loop_
_entity.id
_entity.type
_entity.pdbx_description
1 polymer ?
#
loop_
_entity_poly.entity_id
_entity_poly.type
_entity_poly.pdbx_seq_one_letter_code
_entity_poly.pdbx_strand_id
1 'polypeptide(L)' 'EQGIAPQDILSGGLIQGMNRLGEDFSANRAFVPEMLMAARCMTAALAELKPLMTGEAGQTVGRACIGTVRGDMHDIG' A
#
# COMPACT_ATOMS: atom_id res chain seq x y z
N GLU A 1 8.25 18.09 3.40
CA GLU A 1 8.55 19.18 4.36
C GLU A 1 8.39 18.82 5.86
N GLN A 2 8.16 17.54 6.25
CA GLN A 2 8.14 17.12 7.67
C GLN A 2 9.29 16.17 8.08
N GLY A 3 10.22 15.86 7.16
CA GLY A 3 11.36 14.97 7.45
C GLY A 3 11.01 13.49 7.66
N ILE A 4 9.76 13.08 7.42
CA ILE A 4 9.30 11.70 7.58
C ILE A 4 9.80 10.86 6.39
N ALA A 5 10.38 9.69 6.65
CA ALA A 5 10.83 8.81 5.59
C ALA A 5 9.64 8.26 4.79
N PRO A 6 9.75 8.11 3.46
CA PRO A 6 8.69 7.55 2.62
C PRO A 6 8.16 6.18 3.11
N GLN A 7 9.06 5.34 3.62
CA GLN A 7 8.71 4.03 4.21
C GLN A 7 7.81 4.16 5.45
N ASP A 8 8.03 5.19 6.28
CA ASP A 8 7.24 5.44 7.48
C ASP A 8 5.84 5.95 7.12
N ILE A 9 5.72 6.74 6.04
CA ILE A 9 4.42 7.18 5.50
C ILE A 9 3.61 5.98 5.03
N LEU A 10 4.24 5.04 4.31
CA LEU A 10 3.58 3.83 3.85
C LEU A 10 3.16 2.94 5.03
N SER A 11 4.11 2.59 5.90
CA SER A 11 3.92 1.58 6.94
C SER A 11 3.13 2.10 8.14
N GLY A 12 3.43 3.32 8.59
CA GLY A 12 2.79 3.96 9.74
C GLY A 12 1.52 4.74 9.40
N GLY A 13 1.32 5.11 8.13
CA GLY A 13 0.16 5.86 7.67
C GLY A 13 -0.80 5.01 6.84
N LEU A 14 -0.44 4.76 5.58
CA LEU A 14 -1.34 4.18 4.58
C LEU A 14 -1.80 2.76 4.97
N ILE A 15 -0.86 1.89 5.35
CA ILE A 15 -1.16 0.50 5.75
C ILE A 15 -2.03 0.48 7.01
N GLN A 16 -1.74 1.33 8.00
CA GLN A 16 -2.55 1.46 9.21
C GLN A 16 -3.98 1.90 8.90
N GLY A 17 -4.16 2.85 7.97
CA GLY A 17 -5.47 3.28 7.50
C GLY A 17 -6.26 2.15 6.85
N MET A 18 -5.60 1.37 5.99
CA MET A 18 -6.24 0.23 5.31
C MET A 18 -6.65 -0.87 6.30
N ASN A 19 -5.82 -1.16 7.30
CA ASN A 19 -6.13 -2.15 8.34
C ASN A 19 -7.39 -1.76 9.13
N ARG A 20 -7.49 -0.50 9.56
CA ARG A 20 -8.69 0.01 10.27
C ARG A 20 -9.93 -0.09 9.40
N LEU A 21 -9.83 0.25 8.11
CA LEU A 21 -10.95 0.13 7.20
C LEU A 21 -11.38 -1.33 6.99
N GLY A 22 -10.41 -2.27 6.94
CA GLY A 22 -10.69 -3.70 6.91
C GLY A 22 -11.39 -4.22 8.16
N GLU A 23 -11.03 -3.71 9.35
CA GLU A 23 -11.73 -3.99 10.60
C GLU A 23 -13.17 -3.44 10.57
N ASP A 24 -13.37 -2.22 10.08
CA ASP A 24 -14.70 -1.62 9.94
C ASP A 24 -15.57 -2.38 8.94
N PHE A 25 -15.00 -2.81 7.81
CA PHE A 25 -15.69 -3.65 6.84
C PHE A 25 -16.12 -4.99 7.46
N SER A 26 -15.22 -5.65 8.20
CA SER A 26 -15.51 -6.91 8.90
C SER A 26 -16.59 -6.75 9.99
N ALA A 27 -16.66 -5.57 10.60
CA ALA A 27 -17.66 -5.23 11.60
C ALA A 27 -18.97 -4.66 11.01
N ASN A 28 -19.17 -4.71 9.69
CA ASN A 28 -20.31 -4.12 8.98
C ASN A 28 -20.49 -2.60 9.21
N ARG A 29 -19.40 -1.88 9.46
CA ARG A 29 -19.35 -0.41 9.60
C ARG A 29 -18.85 0.31 8.35
N ALA A 30 -18.25 -0.41 7.41
CA ALA A 30 -17.86 0.09 6.09
C ALA A 30 -18.30 -0.88 5.00
N PHE A 31 -18.42 -0.41 3.76
CA PHE A 31 -18.88 -1.20 2.64
C PHE A 31 -17.85 -1.21 1.50
N VAL A 32 -18.18 -1.96 0.44
CA VAL A 32 -17.33 -2.11 -0.74
C VAL A 32 -16.98 -0.76 -1.41
N PRO A 33 -17.88 0.23 -1.53
CA PRO A 33 -17.51 1.53 -2.11
C PRO A 33 -16.39 2.24 -1.36
N GLU A 34 -16.40 2.22 -0.02
CA GLU A 34 -15.35 2.80 0.81
C GLU A 34 -14.01 2.06 0.62
N MET A 35 -14.04 0.73 0.54
CA MET A 35 -12.86 -0.08 0.23
C MET A 35 -12.25 0.28 -1.12
N LEU A 36 -13.07 0.43 -2.16
CA LEU A 36 -12.61 0.82 -3.50
C LEU A 36 -12.02 2.23 -3.52
N MET A 37 -12.62 3.17 -2.77
CA MET A 37 -12.09 4.53 -2.65
C MET A 37 -10.75 4.54 -1.94
N ALA A 38 -10.61 3.81 -0.83
CA ALA A 38 -9.36 3.70 -0.10
C ALA A 38 -8.25 3.04 -0.95
N ALA A 39 -8.59 1.99 -1.71
CA ALA A 39 -7.66 1.36 -2.64
C ALA A 39 -7.13 2.36 -3.68
N ARG A 40 -8.01 3.17 -4.29
CA ARG A 40 -7.60 4.23 -5.24
C ARG A 40 -6.69 5.27 -4.59
N CYS A 41 -6.98 5.69 -3.36
CA CYS A 41 -6.12 6.60 -2.60
C CYS A 41 -4.74 5.98 -2.33
N MET A 42 -4.69 4.69 -1.98
CA MET A 42 -3.44 3.98 -1.75
C MET A 42 -2.59 3.88 -3.02
N THR A 43 -3.20 3.53 -4.16
CA THR A 43 -2.51 3.51 -5.46
C THR A 43 -1.95 4.89 -5.83
N ALA A 44 -2.72 5.96 -5.64
CA ALA A 44 -2.26 7.32 -5.91
C ALA A 44 -1.10 7.71 -4.99
N ALA A 45 -1.17 7.39 -3.70
CA ALA A 45 -0.09 7.69 -2.76
C ALA A 45 1.18 6.88 -3.06
N LEU A 46 1.06 5.61 -3.44
CA LEU A 46 2.20 4.77 -3.84
C LEU A 46 2.89 5.29 -5.11
N ALA A 47 2.14 5.86 -6.06
CA ALA A 47 2.73 6.47 -7.25
C ALA A 47 3.70 7.62 -6.92
N GLU A 48 3.38 8.39 -5.87
CA GLU A 48 4.22 9.49 -5.38
C GLU A 48 5.36 9.00 -4.47
N LEU A 49 5.13 7.96 -3.66
CA LEU A 49 6.14 7.44 -2.72
C LEU A 49 7.21 6.59 -3.40
N LYS A 50 6.84 5.82 -4.42
CA LYS A 50 7.74 4.84 -5.07
C LYS A 50 9.06 5.46 -5.57
N PRO A 51 9.08 6.62 -6.26
CA PRO A 51 10.32 7.27 -6.69
C PRO A 51 11.23 7.67 -5.52
N LEU A 52 10.65 8.00 -4.37
CA LEU A 52 11.38 8.43 -3.16
C LEU A 52 11.95 7.24 -2.37
N MET A 53 11.42 6.03 -2.60
CA MET A 53 11.85 4.79 -1.95
C MET A 53 12.95 4.08 -2.72
N THR A 54 13.01 4.27 -4.04
CA THR A 54 14.11 3.82 -4.88
C THR A 54 15.33 4.73 -4.68
N GLY A 55 16.15 4.42 -3.67
CA GLY A 55 17.47 5.03 -3.48
C GLY A 55 18.48 4.62 -4.56
N GLU A 56 19.73 5.10 -4.43
CA GLU A 56 20.85 4.72 -5.31
C GLU A 56 20.93 3.20 -5.46
N ALA A 57 21.22 2.73 -6.68
CA ALA A 57 21.20 1.31 -7.07
C ALA A 57 21.90 0.43 -6.03
N GLY A 58 21.10 -0.17 -5.14
CA GLY A 58 21.58 -1.12 -4.16
C GLY A 58 22.17 -2.34 -4.85
N GLN A 59 23.14 -2.97 -4.20
CA GLN A 59 23.76 -4.18 -4.72
C GLN A 59 22.70 -5.27 -4.94
N THR A 60 22.56 -5.78 -6.16
CA THR A 60 21.60 -6.83 -6.50
C THR A 60 21.91 -8.10 -5.71
N VAL A 61 21.06 -8.45 -4.74
CA VAL A 61 21.21 -9.66 -3.90
C VAL A 61 20.76 -10.93 -4.64
N GLY A 62 19.81 -10.81 -5.58
CA GLY A 62 19.27 -11.94 -6.34
C GLY A 62 18.07 -11.57 -7.20
N ARG A 63 17.40 -12.57 -7.78
CA ARG A 63 16.15 -12.42 -8.55
C ARG A 63 15.02 -13.18 -7.87
N ALA A 64 13.85 -12.55 -7.78
CA ALA A 64 12.63 -13.16 -7.24
C ALA A 64 11.50 -13.09 -8.28
N CYS A 65 10.60 -14.06 -8.25
CA CYS A 65 9.34 -14.05 -8.99
C CYS A 65 8.21 -13.81 -7.98
N ILE A 66 7.41 -12.77 -8.22
CA ILE A 66 6.25 -12.42 -7.39
C ILE A 66 5.02 -12.29 -8.28
N GLY A 67 3.85 -12.65 -7.76
CA GLY A 67 2.58 -12.54 -8.47
C GLY A 67 1.40 -12.90 -7.59
N THR A 68 0.24 -12.35 -7.93
CA THR A 68 -1.02 -12.59 -7.24
C THR A 68 -1.67 -13.89 -7.74
N VAL A 69 -2.40 -14.59 -6.86
CA VAL A 69 -3.05 -15.86 -7.17
C VAL A 69 -4.13 -15.65 -8.25
N ARG A 70 -4.36 -16.67 -9.09
CA ARG A 70 -5.42 -16.61 -10.11
C ARG A 70 -6.78 -16.32 -9.48
N GLY A 71 -7.42 -15.24 -9.92
CA GLY A 71 -8.74 -14.81 -9.45
C GLY A 71 -8.70 -13.86 -8.24
N ASP A 72 -7.52 -13.58 -7.71
CA ASP A 72 -7.30 -12.59 -6.68
C ASP A 72 -6.86 -11.25 -7.33
N MET A 73 -7.46 -10.15 -6.87
CA MET A 73 -7.20 -8.79 -7.35
C MET A 73 -6.47 -7.93 -6.32
N HIS A 74 -6.13 -8.48 -5.15
CA HIS A 74 -5.36 -7.76 -4.15
C HIS A 74 -3.86 -7.74 -4.56
N ASP A 75 -3.46 -6.72 -5.31
CA ASP A 75 -2.13 -6.57 -5.93
C ASP A 75 -1.35 -5.34 -5.45
N ILE A 76 -1.88 -4.63 -4.46
CA ILE A 76 -1.32 -3.36 -3.95
C ILE A 76 -0.12 -3.59 -3.01
N GLY A 77 -0.09 -4.73 -2.30
CA GLY A 77 0.99 -5.13 -1.40
C GLY A 77 2.08 -5.92 -2.11
#